data_AF-H0FUF7-F1
#
_entry.id   AF-H0FUF7-F1
#
_cell.length_a   1.000
_cell.length_b   1.000
_cell.length_c   1.000
_cell.angle_alpha   90.00
_cell.angle_beta   90.00
_cell.angle_gamma   90.00
#
_symmetry.space_group_name_H-M   'P 1'
#
loop_
_entity.id
_entity.type
_entity.pdbx_description
1 polymer ?
#
loop_
_entity_poly.entity_id
_entity_poly.type
_entity_poly.pdbx_seq_one_letter_code
_entity_poly.pdbx_strand_id
1 'polypeptide(L)'
;MLLVEPFARDHVKDNLSPVAQLYYSASTMICCAHAISEGGNMVLGAQAGPARLAEVFRRAGFTHFRRAAETPFNLIFEVRR
;
A
#
# COMPACT_ATOMS: atom_id res chain seq x y z
N MET A 1 -15.06 2.91 5.03
CA MET A 1 -14.25 1.70 4.79
C MET A 1 -12.97 1.83 5.60
N LEU A 2 -12.48 0.73 6.17
CA LEU A 2 -11.16 0.67 6.79
C LEU A 2 -10.22 -0.09 5.85
N LEU A 3 -9.10 0.53 5.50
CA LEU A 3 -8.02 -0.08 4.73
C LEU A 3 -6.87 -0.37 5.68
N VAL A 4 -6.35 -1.59 5.66
CA VAL A 4 -5.22 -2.01 6.50
C VAL A 4 -4.12 -2.50 5.58
N GLU A 5 -2.98 -1.82 5.59
CA GLU A 5 -1.84 -2.13 4.74
C GLU A 5 -0.57 -2.30 5.58
N PRO A 6 0.38 -3.14 5.14
CA PRO A 6 1.72 -3.18 5.73
C PRO A 6 2.35 -1.79 5.81
N PHE A 7 3.10 -1.54 6.87
CA PHE A 7 3.73 -0.24 7.10
C PHE A 7 4.69 0.08 5.96
N ALA A 8 4.48 1.23 5.34
CA ALA A 8 5.33 1.78 4.30
C ALA A 8 5.24 3.31 4.29
N ARG A 9 6.37 3.96 4.11
CA ARG A 9 6.49 5.37 3.75
C ARG A 9 6.47 5.51 2.23
N ASP A 10 6.26 6.73 1.75
CA ASP A 10 6.10 7.02 0.32
C ASP A 10 7.39 6.80 -0.51
N HIS A 11 8.56 6.82 0.13
CA HIS A 11 9.83 6.59 -0.55
C HIS A 11 10.55 5.36 -0.01
N VAL A 12 11.06 4.52 -0.91
CA VAL A 12 11.79 3.29 -0.58
C VAL A 12 12.97 3.54 0.36
N LYS A 13 13.69 4.64 0.19
CA LYS A 13 14.83 5.02 1.05
C LYS A 13 14.45 5.17 2.53
N ASP A 14 13.20 5.49 2.81
CA ASP A 14 12.70 5.69 4.17
C ASP A 14 12.17 4.38 4.77
N ASN A 15 12.12 3.30 3.98
CA ASN A 15 11.62 1.98 4.34
C ASN A 15 12.74 0.96 4.56
N LEU A 16 14.03 1.32 4.45
CA LEU A 16 15.14 0.38 4.49
C LEU A 16 15.28 -0.30 5.86
N SER A 17 14.67 -1.46 6.01
CA SER A 17 14.69 -2.32 7.20
C SER A 17 14.54 -3.78 6.77
N PRO A 18 15.00 -4.75 7.59
CA PRO A 18 14.83 -6.17 7.28
C PRO A 18 13.36 -6.57 7.06
N VAL A 19 12.45 -5.98 7.84
CA VAL A 19 11.01 -6.23 7.72
C VAL A 19 10.46 -5.75 6.39
N ALA A 20 10.81 -4.53 5.97
CA ALA A 20 10.38 -4.02 4.67
C ALA A 20 11.02 -4.81 3.51
N GLN A 21 12.28 -5.24 3.64
CA GLN A 21 12.90 -6.08 2.63
C GLN A 21 12.11 -7.38 2.43
N LEU A 22 11.71 -8.04 3.53
CA LEU A 22 10.86 -9.23 3.46
C LEU A 22 9.53 -8.94 2.76
N TYR A 23 8.84 -7.85 3.12
CA TYR A 23 7.56 -7.49 2.51
C TYR A 23 7.68 -7.12 1.02
N TYR A 24 8.66 -6.30 0.65
CA TYR A 24 8.91 -5.96 -0.76
C TYR A 24 9.25 -7.20 -1.59
N SER A 25 10.16 -8.06 -1.13
CA SER A 25 10.53 -9.29 -1.85
C SER A 25 9.36 -10.26 -1.97
N ALA A 26 8.64 -10.53 -0.88
CA ALA A 26 7.47 -11.41 -0.90
C ALA A 26 6.37 -10.86 -1.81
N SER A 27 6.03 -9.56 -1.68
CA SER A 27 5.02 -8.92 -2.52
C SER A 27 5.39 -8.93 -3.99
N THR A 28 6.67 -8.72 -4.32
CA THR A 28 7.12 -8.72 -5.72
C THR A 28 6.94 -10.10 -6.35
N MET A 29 7.31 -11.16 -5.63
CA MET A 29 7.24 -12.54 -6.12
C MET A 29 5.83 -13.14 -6.08
N ILE A 30 4.94 -12.62 -5.23
CA ILE A 30 3.59 -13.18 -5.03
C ILE A 30 2.52 -12.22 -5.58
N CYS A 31 2.28 -11.10 -4.89
CA CYS A 31 1.15 -10.21 -5.18
C CYS A 31 1.31 -9.49 -6.53
N CYS A 32 2.51 -8.97 -6.81
CA CYS A 32 2.79 -8.27 -8.06
C CYS A 32 2.78 -9.24 -9.24
N ALA A 33 3.42 -10.41 -9.09
CA ALA A 33 3.41 -11.46 -10.11
C ALA A 33 1.97 -11.90 -10.45
N HIS A 34 1.13 -12.11 -9.43
CA HIS A 34 -0.29 -12.43 -9.63
C HIS A 34 -1.04 -11.30 -10.34
N ALA A 35 -0.89 -10.05 -9.89
CA ALA A 35 -1.54 -8.91 -10.53
C ALA A 35 -1.17 -8.78 -12.01
N ILE A 36 0.11 -9.00 -12.36
CA ILE A 36 0.58 -8.99 -13.76
C ILE A 36 -0.04 -10.15 -14.54
N SER A 37 -0.11 -11.35 -13.96
CA SER A 37 -0.73 -12.52 -14.59
C SER A 37 -2.19 -12.29 -14.95
N GLU A 38 -2.92 -11.52 -14.14
CA GLU A 38 -4.32 -11.13 -14.38
C GLU A 38 -4.47 -9.88 -15.27
N GLY A 39 -3.38 -9.40 -15.89
CA GLY A 39 -3.40 -8.22 -16.77
C GLY A 39 -3.47 -6.87 -16.05
N GLY A 40 -3.18 -6.83 -14.75
CA GLY A 40 -3.14 -5.62 -13.94
C GLY A 40 -2.01 -4.68 -14.35
N ASN A 41 -2.32 -3.38 -14.42
CA ASN A 41 -1.37 -2.34 -14.90
C ASN A 41 -0.74 -1.51 -13.78
N MET A 42 -1.35 -1.45 -12.60
CA MET A 42 -0.92 -0.57 -11.52
C MET A 42 0.11 -1.22 -10.57
N VAL A 43 0.03 -2.54 -10.40
CA VAL A 43 0.99 -3.41 -9.70
C VAL A 43 1.61 -2.75 -8.46
N LEU A 44 0.76 -2.32 -7.52
CA LEU A 44 1.15 -1.50 -6.36
C LEU A 44 2.04 -2.26 -5.35
N GLY A 45 1.84 -3.58 -5.24
CA GLY A 45 2.42 -4.39 -4.19
C GLY A 45 1.93 -4.03 -2.78
N ALA A 46 2.55 -4.62 -1.78
CA ALA A 46 2.16 -4.53 -0.37
C ALA A 46 2.62 -3.23 0.33
N GLN A 47 3.57 -2.49 -0.26
CA GLN A 47 4.20 -1.32 0.37
C GLN A 47 4.20 -0.12 -0.58
N ALA A 48 3.02 0.19 -1.11
CA ALA A 48 2.81 1.25 -2.10
C ALA A 48 2.98 2.68 -1.52
N GLY A 49 2.77 2.84 -0.21
CA GLY A 49 2.86 4.12 0.49
C GLY A 49 1.54 4.92 0.53
N PRO A 50 1.32 5.74 1.57
CA PRO A 50 0.09 6.52 1.77
C PRO A 50 -0.32 7.38 0.59
N ALA A 51 0.62 8.08 -0.06
CA ALA A 51 0.33 9.03 -1.12
C ALA A 51 -0.23 8.31 -2.37
N ARG A 52 0.36 7.16 -2.72
CA ARG A 52 -0.14 6.34 -3.84
C ARG A 52 -1.50 5.73 -3.53
N LEU A 53 -1.69 5.21 -2.32
CA LEU A 53 -2.99 4.69 -1.90
C LEU A 53 -4.07 5.78 -1.97
N ALA A 54 -3.80 6.97 -1.41
CA ALA A 54 -4.72 8.09 -1.45
C ALA A 54 -5.09 8.49 -2.88
N GLU A 55 -4.13 8.48 -3.81
CA GLU A 55 -4.37 8.75 -5.22
C GLU A 55 -5.32 7.74 -5.86
N VAL A 56 -5.15 6.44 -5.57
CA VAL A 56 -6.02 5.36 -6.07
C VAL A 56 -7.45 5.55 -5.59
N PHE A 57 -7.64 5.84 -4.30
CA PHE A 57 -8.98 6.09 -3.74
C PHE A 57 -9.62 7.33 -4.32
N ARG A 58 -8.85 8.41 -4.52
CA ARG A 58 -9.35 9.61 -5.19
C ARG A 58 -9.81 9.33 -6.61
N ARG A 59 -9.04 8.55 -7.39
CA ARG A 59 -9.42 8.13 -8.75
C ARG A 59 -10.69 7.26 -8.75
N ALA A 60 -10.92 6.48 -7.69
CA ALA A 60 -12.12 5.68 -7.49
C ALA A 60 -13.35 6.47 -6.96
N GLY A 61 -13.23 7.81 -6.85
CA GLY A 61 -14.33 8.70 -6.45
C GLY A 61 -14.54 8.81 -4.93
N PHE A 62 -13.57 8.40 -4.12
CA PHE A 62 -13.58 8.68 -2.68
C PHE A 62 -13.05 10.09 -2.41
N THR A 63 -13.74 10.86 -1.58
CA THR A 63 -13.38 12.25 -1.29
C THR A 63 -12.58 12.38 0.01
N HIS A 64 -12.61 11.36 0.87
CA HIS A 64 -11.95 11.38 2.16
C HIS A 64 -11.05 10.16 2.33
N PHE A 65 -9.77 10.42 2.60
CA PHE A 65 -8.75 9.42 2.92
C PHE A 65 -7.87 9.96 4.05
N ARG A 66 -7.90 9.34 5.24
CA ARG A 66 -7.04 9.73 6.36
C ARG A 66 -6.47 8.52 7.07
N ARG A 67 -5.29 8.67 7.69
CA ARG A 67 -4.75 7.68 8.61
C ARG A 67 -5.59 7.68 9.89
N ALA A 68 -6.18 6.53 10.21
CA ALA A 68 -7.00 6.32 11.41
C ALA A 68 -6.15 5.82 12.58
N ALA A 69 -5.18 4.94 12.31
CA ALA A 69 -4.23 4.43 13.29
C ALA A 69 -2.95 3.94 12.60
N GLU A 70 -1.90 3.71 13.39
CA GLU A 70 -0.68 3.06 12.95
C GLU A 70 -0.12 2.15 14.04
N THR A 71 0.57 1.10 13.58
CA THR A 71 1.36 0.20 14.42
C THR A 71 2.75 0.06 13.79
N PRO A 72 3.72 -0.57 14.46
CA PRO A 72 5.04 -0.82 13.85
C PRO A 72 4.99 -1.61 12.53
N PHE A 73 3.90 -2.34 12.27
CA PHE A 73 3.76 -3.22 11.10
C PHE A 73 2.66 -2.80 10.12
N ASN A 74 1.73 -1.95 10.52
CA ASN A 74 0.55 -1.64 9.71
C ASN A 74 0.18 -0.16 9.76
N LEU A 75 -0.32 0.32 8.63
CA LEU A 75 -1.03 1.58 8.51
C LEU A 75 -2.52 1.29 8.33
N ILE A 76 -3.36 1.97 9.11
CA ILE A 76 -4.81 1.83 9.05
C ILE A 76 -5.39 3.16 8.55
N PHE A 77 -6.15 3.12 7.46
CA PHE A 77 -6.79 4.29 6.88
C PHE A 77 -8.31 4.20 6.96
N GLU A 78 -8.93 5.32 7.30
CA GLU A 78 -10.36 5.52 7.10
C GLU A 78 -10.60 6.17 5.73
N VAL A 79 -11.45 5.53 4.95
CA VAL A 79 -11.80 5.95 3.60
C VAL A 79 -13.31 6.10 3.45
N ARG A 80 -13.76 7.26 2.96
CA ARG A 80 -15.18 7.60 2.76
C ARG A 80 -15.38 8.31 1.42
N ARG A 81 -16.57 8.13 0.83
CA ARG A 81 -17.03 8.94 -0.31
C ARG A 81 -17.56 10.27 0.17
#